data_AF-A0A928BUC2-F1
#
_entry.id   AF-A0A928BUC2-F1
#
_cell.length_a   1.000
_cell.length_b   1.000
_cell.length_c   1.000
_cell.angle_alpha   90.00
_cell.angle_beta   90.00
_cell.angle_gamma   90.00
#
_symmetry.space_group_name_H-M   'P 1'
#
loop_
_entity.id
_entity.type
_entity.pdbx_description
1 polymer ?
#
loop_
_entity_poly.entity_id
_entity_poly.type
_entity_poly.pdbx_seq_one_letter_code
_entity_poly.pdbx_strand_id
1 'polypeptide(L)'
;MKLNLLKLFVLLALPFATANAADVNMKFGKPTKEEMQMTTYEADPKADAVVLCRLTDVEYTVEFNGYIVDYHEKCRIKVLQPGGERFAKVVVPFNKNVTGANRLDSSHMSLKGMVFEMGSASSAVFNDAAGSMLDNSVGSYTDESIEDLKATAFNQEGSKVVKTNMKKSDVKTTKLSDTDYQLEFTVPNVKVGTVIEYEYTIHSQLFWQLRDWYAQCDIPVVYAKLDMNIPNYLLFNMEEQGIQRLSCSCTTGTLRYKLESDPLAAASVVNTNHYVCVGRNLAAIPKLDGIWNVNDYSAGIITELKRFSIRGNGAMDYAKTWDQVDAMILDSDELGKRLNDHSPLAAELKASDIPSMEYQRQRVEAVCKLVMSKVKWNGKYALAPASPAETLKKGEGSNADINLLLIQSLGEVGVTATPVLLRTRDLGMLPYNFPSIRKISTFLVGVILPGGSKAYLDASSPSGSLNDLPSLMLVERARLLQKGHKSQWINLQKLEK
;
A
#
# COMPACT_ATOMS: atom_id res chain seq x y z
N MET A 1 2.65 56.12 39.56
CA MET A 1 3.32 56.78 38.43
C MET A 1 4.30 55.77 37.80
N LYS A 2 4.15 55.49 36.50
CA LYS A 2 5.07 54.77 35.57
C LYS A 2 5.21 53.24 35.65
N LEU A 3 4.40 52.61 34.77
CA LEU A 3 4.65 51.54 33.79
C LEU A 3 6.01 50.80 33.69
N ASN A 4 5.86 49.51 33.34
CA ASN A 4 6.68 48.63 32.49
C ASN A 4 7.98 48.00 33.02
N LEU A 5 8.01 46.66 33.08
CA LEU A 5 8.84 45.88 32.15
C LEU A 5 8.31 44.45 31.94
N LEU A 6 8.08 44.17 30.66
CA LEU A 6 7.72 42.93 30.01
C LEU A 6 8.71 41.80 30.37
N LYS A 7 8.24 40.68 30.94
CA LYS A 7 9.03 39.46 31.06
C LYS A 7 9.16 38.81 29.68
N LEU A 8 10.21 39.17 28.97
CA LEU A 8 10.64 38.53 27.74
C LEU A 8 11.12 37.12 28.07
N PHE A 9 10.33 36.09 27.73
CA PHE A 9 10.80 34.72 27.64
C PHE A 9 11.77 34.65 26.45
N VAL A 10 13.06 34.79 26.73
CA VAL A 10 14.11 34.43 25.76
C VAL A 10 14.13 32.92 25.71
N LEU A 11 13.43 32.37 24.71
CA LEU A 11 13.65 31.00 24.27
C LEU A 11 15.12 30.98 23.80
N LEU A 12 16.02 30.39 24.60
CA LEU A 12 17.36 30.10 24.15
C LEU A 12 17.22 29.11 22.99
N ALA A 13 17.26 29.62 21.76
CA ALA A 13 17.53 28.81 20.59
C ALA A 13 18.95 28.27 20.78
N LEU A 14 19.05 27.04 21.31
CA LEU A 14 20.26 26.25 21.19
C LEU A 14 20.63 26.29 19.70
N PRO A 15 21.84 26.74 19.34
CA PRO A 15 22.28 26.59 17.97
C PRO A 15 22.28 25.09 17.71
N PHE A 16 21.40 24.63 16.81
CA PHE A 16 21.62 23.37 16.13
C PHE A 16 23.01 23.50 15.54
N ALA A 17 23.99 22.85 16.17
CA ALA A 17 25.24 22.58 15.52
C ALA A 17 24.83 21.90 14.22
N THR A 18 25.04 22.57 13.09
CA THR A 18 25.03 21.93 11.79
C THR A 18 26.12 20.89 11.90
N ALA A 19 25.77 19.67 12.29
CA ALA A 19 26.62 18.53 12.09
C ALA A 19 27.01 18.61 10.62
N ASN A 20 28.30 18.85 10.36
CA ASN A 20 28.85 18.76 9.02
C ASN A 20 28.25 17.50 8.41
N ALA A 21 27.53 17.63 7.30
CA ALA A 21 27.03 16.48 6.59
C ALA A 21 28.26 15.70 6.14
N ALA A 22 28.70 14.74 6.96
CA ALA A 22 29.74 13.81 6.57
C ALA A 22 29.30 13.23 5.23
N ASP A 23 30.20 13.22 4.24
CA ASP A 23 29.90 12.64 2.94
C ASP A 23 29.44 11.20 3.15
N VAL A 24 28.16 10.95 2.87
CA VAL A 24 27.57 9.62 3.05
C VAL A 24 28.25 8.68 2.06
N ASN A 25 28.82 7.58 2.56
CA ASN A 25 29.44 6.59 1.70
C ASN A 25 28.37 5.81 0.92
N MET A 26 28.08 6.22 -0.31
CA MET A 26 27.14 5.51 -1.20
C MET A 26 27.79 4.33 -1.95
N LYS A 27 29.08 4.04 -1.72
CA LYS A 27 29.81 2.97 -2.41
C LYS A 27 29.69 1.66 -1.63
N PHE A 28 28.72 0.84 -2.03
CA PHE A 28 28.52 -0.51 -1.49
C PHE A 28 29.70 -1.45 -1.82
N GLY A 29 29.90 -2.46 -0.97
CA GLY A 29 31.00 -3.42 -1.02
C GLY A 29 32.30 -2.94 -0.34
N LYS A 30 32.35 -1.66 0.05
CA LYS A 30 33.51 -0.99 0.65
C LYS A 30 33.09 -0.06 1.80
N PRO A 31 32.65 -0.62 2.95
CA PRO A 31 32.48 0.18 4.17
C PRO A 31 33.76 0.95 4.51
N THR A 32 33.62 2.19 4.98
CA THR A 32 34.76 3.00 5.39
C THR A 32 35.33 2.52 6.71
N LYS A 33 36.54 2.98 7.05
CA LYS A 33 37.16 2.66 8.33
C LYS A 33 36.32 3.22 9.49
N GLU A 34 35.74 4.40 9.32
CA GLU A 34 34.88 5.07 10.29
C GLU A 34 33.61 4.24 10.55
N GLU A 35 32.94 3.76 9.49
CA GLU A 35 31.76 2.89 9.61
C GLU A 35 32.12 1.57 10.31
N MET A 36 33.26 0.98 9.99
CA MET A 36 33.74 -0.26 10.63
C MET A 36 34.11 -0.05 12.09
N GLN A 37 34.67 1.10 12.47
CA GLN A 37 35.10 1.42 13.84
C GLN A 37 34.01 2.07 14.70
N MET A 38 32.87 2.43 14.11
CA MET A 38 31.72 2.98 14.82
C MET A 38 31.25 2.02 15.93
N THR A 39 31.06 2.53 17.14
CA THR A 39 30.58 1.78 18.31
C THR A 39 29.33 2.38 18.95
N THR A 40 29.03 3.64 18.64
CA THR A 40 27.84 4.37 19.06
C THR A 40 27.37 5.28 17.94
N TYR A 41 26.08 5.64 17.94
CA TYR A 41 25.54 6.69 17.10
C TYR A 41 25.17 7.88 17.98
N GLU A 42 25.86 9.01 17.83
CA GLU A 42 25.75 10.15 18.75
C GLU A 42 24.34 10.70 18.90
N ALA A 43 23.52 10.70 17.84
CA ALA A 43 22.15 11.19 17.90
C ALA A 43 21.18 10.22 18.61
N ASP A 44 21.56 8.95 18.76
CA ASP A 44 20.83 7.96 19.56
C ASP A 44 21.79 6.90 20.14
N PRO A 45 22.47 7.21 21.27
CA PRO A 45 23.49 6.33 21.85
C PRO A 45 22.97 4.98 22.35
N LYS A 46 21.64 4.81 22.44
CA LYS A 46 20.98 3.57 22.86
C LYS A 46 20.54 2.70 21.68
N ALA A 47 20.73 3.16 20.45
CA ALA A 47 20.31 2.42 19.27
C ALA A 47 21.08 1.10 19.15
N ASP A 48 20.35 0.00 18.97
CA ASP A 48 20.94 -1.32 18.77
C ASP A 48 21.71 -1.41 17.45
N ALA A 49 21.24 -0.66 16.46
CA ALA A 49 21.83 -0.54 15.13
C ALA A 49 21.43 0.80 14.51
N VAL A 50 22.09 1.18 13.42
CA VAL A 50 21.80 2.40 12.65
C VAL A 50 21.88 2.11 11.15
N VAL A 51 20.90 2.59 10.37
CA VAL A 51 21.00 2.58 8.91
C VAL A 51 21.93 3.72 8.51
N LEU A 52 23.09 3.38 7.95
CA LEU A 52 24.08 4.34 7.48
C LEU A 52 23.69 4.94 6.13
N CYS A 53 23.11 4.11 5.26
CA CYS A 53 22.70 4.51 3.91
C CYS A 53 21.62 3.58 3.38
N ARG A 54 20.48 4.12 2.96
CA ARG A 54 19.41 3.44 2.21
C ARG A 54 19.22 4.12 0.87
N LEU A 55 19.31 3.37 -0.22
CA LEU A 55 19.12 3.89 -1.58
C LEU A 55 18.06 3.03 -2.26
N THR A 56 17.10 3.70 -2.87
CA THR A 56 16.07 3.10 -3.71
C THR A 56 16.05 3.87 -5.02
N ASP A 57 16.50 3.23 -6.10
CA ASP A 57 16.41 3.77 -7.45
C ASP A 57 15.25 3.04 -8.17
N VAL A 58 14.30 3.80 -8.72
CA VAL A 58 13.10 3.29 -9.39
C VAL A 58 13.14 3.66 -10.86
N GLU A 59 13.28 2.65 -11.71
CA GLU A 59 13.45 2.81 -13.15
C GLU A 59 12.33 2.10 -13.91
N TYR A 60 11.84 2.75 -14.96
CA TYR A 60 10.92 2.12 -15.90
C TYR A 60 11.72 1.51 -17.04
N THR A 61 11.44 0.26 -17.36
CA THR A 61 11.94 -0.42 -18.56
C THR A 61 10.78 -0.59 -19.53
N VAL A 62 10.97 -0.15 -20.78
CA VAL A 62 9.97 -0.32 -21.84
C VAL A 62 10.10 -1.70 -22.45
N GLU A 63 9.03 -2.47 -22.42
CA GLU A 63 8.95 -3.80 -23.06
C GLU A 63 7.92 -3.81 -24.19
N PHE A 64 7.95 -4.87 -25.00
CA PHE A 64 7.05 -5.04 -26.14
C PHE A 64 5.56 -4.94 -25.75
N ASN A 65 5.19 -5.42 -24.55
CA ASN A 65 3.80 -5.42 -24.10
C ASN A 65 3.50 -4.43 -22.95
N GLY A 66 4.40 -3.50 -22.61
CA GLY A 66 4.15 -2.56 -21.52
C GLY A 66 5.41 -1.99 -20.88
N TYR A 67 5.36 -1.83 -19.56
CA TYR A 67 6.49 -1.40 -18.75
C TYR A 67 6.73 -2.42 -17.64
N ILE A 68 8.01 -2.61 -17.33
CA ILE A 68 8.44 -3.14 -16.04
C ILE A 68 8.95 -1.96 -15.22
N VAL A 69 8.72 -2.00 -13.92
CA VAL A 69 9.34 -1.09 -12.96
C VAL A 69 10.32 -1.88 -12.12
N ASP A 70 11.57 -1.45 -12.17
CA ASP A 70 12.66 -2.02 -11.41
C ASP A 70 12.93 -1.16 -10.17
N TYR A 71 12.90 -1.78 -9.00
CA TYR A 71 13.28 -1.15 -7.74
C TYR A 71 14.64 -1.70 -7.31
N HIS A 72 15.69 -0.92 -7.51
CA HIS A 72 17.03 -1.25 -7.05
C HIS A 72 17.21 -0.79 -5.61
N GLU A 73 17.17 -1.74 -4.68
CA GLU A 73 17.23 -1.48 -3.25
C GLU A 73 18.65 -1.77 -2.74
N LYS A 74 19.22 -0.83 -1.99
CA LYS A 74 20.51 -0.99 -1.30
C LYS A 74 20.44 -0.44 0.11
N CYS A 75 20.97 -1.19 1.08
CA CYS A 75 20.95 -0.77 2.48
C CYS A 75 22.23 -1.17 3.21
N ARG A 76 22.84 -0.22 3.91
CA ARG A 76 23.97 -0.45 4.82
C ARG A 76 23.52 -0.18 6.25
N ILE A 77 23.74 -1.14 7.13
CA ILE A 77 23.39 -1.08 8.55
C ILE A 77 24.65 -1.31 9.37
N LYS A 78 24.83 -0.54 10.44
CA LYS A 78 25.85 -0.79 11.46
C LYS A 78 25.20 -1.34 12.73
N VAL A 79 25.66 -2.50 13.20
CA VAL A 79 25.24 -3.09 14.48
C VAL A 79 26.09 -2.49 15.60
N LEU A 80 25.44 -1.92 16.62
CA LEU A 80 26.08 -1.13 17.68
C LEU A 80 26.00 -1.81 19.05
N GLN A 81 24.88 -2.47 19.37
CA GLN A 81 24.64 -3.09 20.69
C GLN A 81 24.04 -4.49 20.54
N PRO A 82 24.08 -5.32 21.60
CA PRO A 82 23.37 -6.59 21.63
C PRO A 82 21.87 -6.40 21.34
N GLY A 83 21.31 -7.23 20.48
CA GLY A 83 19.95 -7.12 19.97
C GLY A 83 19.89 -6.54 18.56
N GLY A 84 20.92 -5.82 18.13
CA GLY A 84 21.03 -5.29 16.76
C GLY A 84 21.29 -6.38 15.72
N GLU A 85 21.74 -7.57 16.14
CA GLU A 85 21.91 -8.74 15.27
C GLU A 85 20.59 -9.17 14.61
N ARG A 86 19.43 -8.79 15.16
CA ARG A 86 18.12 -9.06 14.55
C ARG A 86 18.00 -8.48 13.13
N PHE A 87 18.72 -7.39 12.83
CA PHE A 87 18.73 -6.76 11.51
C PHE A 87 19.53 -7.53 10.46
N ALA A 88 20.17 -8.65 10.85
CA ALA A 88 20.68 -9.63 9.91
C ALA A 88 19.57 -10.31 9.11
N LYS A 89 18.36 -10.40 9.66
CA LYS A 89 17.21 -11.04 9.04
C LYS A 89 16.36 -9.99 8.33
N VAL A 90 16.29 -10.07 7.01
CA VAL A 90 15.54 -9.14 6.15
C VAL A 90 14.37 -9.85 5.50
N VAL A 91 13.25 -9.15 5.44
CA VAL A 91 11.99 -9.63 4.86
C VAL A 91 11.54 -8.67 3.77
N VAL A 92 11.29 -9.20 2.57
CA VAL A 92 10.86 -8.45 1.39
C VAL A 92 9.53 -9.02 0.90
N PRO A 93 8.41 -8.28 1.05
CA PRO A 93 7.13 -8.68 0.47
C PRO A 93 7.12 -8.42 -1.04
N PHE A 94 6.51 -9.31 -1.80
CA PHE A 94 6.32 -9.17 -3.24
C PHE A 94 5.10 -9.94 -3.73
N ASN A 95 4.50 -9.45 -4.81
CA ASN A 95 3.31 -10.03 -5.40
C ASN A 95 3.69 -11.04 -6.48
N LYS A 96 2.96 -12.15 -6.58
CA LYS A 96 3.12 -13.12 -7.65
C LYS A 96 1.78 -13.78 -7.97
N ASN A 97 1.35 -13.69 -9.21
CA ASN A 97 0.27 -14.52 -9.74
C ASN A 97 0.74 -15.96 -9.93
N VAL A 98 -0.10 -16.87 -9.48
CA VAL A 98 -0.06 -18.26 -9.94
C VAL A 98 -0.94 -18.35 -11.18
N THR A 99 -0.35 -18.71 -12.32
CA THR A 99 -1.06 -18.99 -13.57
C THR A 99 -2.25 -19.91 -13.31
N GLY A 100 -3.47 -19.45 -13.63
CA GLY A 100 -4.72 -20.21 -13.45
C GLY A 100 -5.59 -19.79 -12.26
N ALA A 101 -5.18 -18.82 -11.44
CA ALA A 101 -6.08 -18.18 -10.47
C ALA A 101 -7.02 -17.20 -11.20
N ASN A 102 -8.34 -17.40 -11.07
CA ASN A 102 -9.31 -16.38 -11.46
C ASN A 102 -8.96 -15.06 -10.76
N ARG A 103 -9.05 -13.94 -11.48
CA ARG A 103 -8.66 -12.56 -11.09
C ARG A 103 -9.38 -11.97 -9.87
N LEU A 104 -10.02 -12.81 -9.07
CA LEU A 104 -10.63 -12.45 -7.80
C LEU A 104 -9.54 -12.46 -6.71
N ASP A 105 -8.47 -11.68 -6.90
CA ASP A 105 -7.77 -11.20 -5.71
C ASP A 105 -8.73 -10.22 -5.04
N SER A 106 -9.33 -10.73 -3.97
CA SER A 106 -10.32 -10.08 -3.12
C SER A 106 -9.90 -8.69 -2.58
N SER A 107 -8.64 -8.29 -2.73
CA SER A 107 -8.12 -6.98 -2.34
C SER A 107 -8.18 -5.90 -3.43
N HIS A 108 -8.38 -6.26 -4.71
CA HIS A 108 -8.33 -5.33 -5.83
C HIS A 108 -9.54 -5.49 -6.76
N MET A 109 -10.45 -4.52 -6.68
CA MET A 109 -11.60 -4.43 -7.58
C MET A 109 -11.11 -4.18 -9.02
N SER A 110 -11.67 -4.91 -10.00
CA SER A 110 -11.33 -4.71 -11.41
C SER A 110 -11.69 -3.28 -11.82
N LEU A 111 -10.67 -2.45 -12.01
CA LEU A 111 -10.87 -1.12 -12.58
C LEU A 111 -11.16 -1.30 -14.08
N LYS A 112 -12.44 -1.25 -14.43
CA LYS A 112 -12.90 -1.24 -15.82
C LYS A 112 -12.18 -0.12 -16.56
N GLY A 113 -11.34 -0.46 -17.53
CA GLY A 113 -10.50 0.49 -18.29
C GLY A 113 -8.98 0.34 -18.11
N MET A 114 -8.50 -0.53 -17.20
CA MET A 114 -7.06 -0.84 -17.08
C MET A 114 -6.65 -2.07 -17.89
N VAL A 115 -6.88 -2.04 -19.21
CA VAL A 115 -6.29 -3.02 -20.13
C VAL A 115 -5.31 -2.27 -21.03
N PHE A 116 -4.02 -2.46 -20.76
CA PHE A 116 -2.95 -1.94 -21.60
C PHE A 116 -2.71 -2.95 -22.73
N GLU A 117 -3.55 -2.94 -23.77
CA GLU A 117 -3.20 -3.62 -25.01
C GLU A 117 -2.37 -2.67 -25.88
N MET A 118 -1.06 -2.88 -25.88
CA MET A 118 -0.18 -2.30 -26.90
C MET A 118 -0.29 -3.21 -28.12
N GLY A 119 -1.17 -2.82 -29.06
CA GLY A 119 -1.48 -3.63 -30.23
C GLY A 119 -0.23 -4.07 -30.99
N SER A 120 -0.29 -5.30 -31.53
CA SER A 120 0.75 -5.94 -32.36
C SER A 120 0.90 -5.27 -33.74
N ALA A 121 1.11 -3.96 -33.79
CA ALA A 121 1.52 -3.29 -35.00
C ALA A 121 3.05 -3.25 -35.03
N SER A 122 3.59 -4.26 -35.71
CA SER A 122 4.88 -4.23 -36.39
C SER A 122 5.43 -2.80 -36.61
N SER A 123 6.62 -2.55 -36.05
CA SER A 123 7.59 -1.58 -36.56
C SER A 123 7.02 -0.22 -36.97
N ALA A 124 6.74 0.67 -36.03
CA ALA A 124 6.85 2.11 -36.24
C ALA A 124 6.61 2.83 -34.92
N VAL A 125 7.70 3.33 -34.33
CA VAL A 125 7.74 4.58 -33.57
C VAL A 125 6.72 4.73 -32.43
N PHE A 126 7.19 4.98 -31.21
CA PHE A 126 6.43 5.81 -30.27
C PHE A 126 6.36 7.28 -30.77
N ASN A 127 5.95 7.48 -32.04
CA ASN A 127 5.47 8.74 -32.57
C ASN A 127 3.96 8.60 -32.57
N ASP A 128 3.32 9.27 -31.63
CA ASP A 128 2.16 10.11 -31.91
C ASP A 128 0.90 9.52 -32.56
N ALA A 129 0.79 8.22 -32.81
CA ALA A 129 -0.32 7.65 -33.53
C ALA A 129 -0.87 6.41 -32.81
N ALA A 130 -2.04 6.61 -32.21
CA ALA A 130 -3.10 5.63 -31.96
C ALA A 130 -2.66 4.27 -31.39
N GLY A 131 -2.38 4.22 -30.08
CA GLY A 131 -2.74 3.00 -29.35
C GLY A 131 -4.26 2.91 -29.30
N SER A 132 -4.87 1.74 -29.47
CA SER A 132 -6.29 1.51 -29.16
C SER A 132 -6.37 0.58 -27.94
N MET A 133 -7.13 0.96 -26.91
CA MET A 133 -7.50 -0.01 -25.87
C MET A 133 -8.57 -0.95 -26.45
N LEU A 134 -8.22 -2.21 -26.66
CA LEU A 134 -9.16 -3.26 -27.03
C LEU A 134 -9.66 -3.96 -25.76
N ASP A 135 -10.97 -4.19 -25.72
CA ASP A 135 -11.63 -5.02 -24.73
C ASP A 135 -11.44 -6.47 -25.17
N ASN A 136 -10.32 -7.12 -24.79
CA ASN A 136 -10.20 -8.57 -24.53
C ASN A 136 -8.75 -9.09 -24.60
N SER A 137 -8.01 -9.00 -23.49
CA SER A 137 -7.13 -10.05 -22.95
C SER A 137 -6.28 -9.45 -21.84
N VAL A 138 -6.50 -9.90 -20.60
CA VAL A 138 -5.63 -9.45 -19.51
C VAL A 138 -4.42 -10.36 -19.43
N GLY A 139 -3.32 -9.86 -19.99
CA GLY A 139 -1.99 -10.30 -19.59
C GLY A 139 -1.82 -10.13 -18.08
N SER A 140 -1.21 -11.14 -17.47
CA SER A 140 -0.93 -11.30 -16.03
C SER A 140 0.10 -10.28 -15.50
N TYR A 141 -0.10 -8.97 -15.71
CA TYR A 141 0.82 -7.89 -15.30
C TYR A 141 0.77 -7.59 -13.80
N THR A 142 0.82 -8.60 -12.95
CA THR A 142 0.89 -8.39 -11.49
C THR A 142 1.96 -9.23 -10.83
N ASP A 143 2.87 -9.78 -11.65
CA ASP A 143 4.01 -10.52 -11.16
C ASP A 143 5.13 -9.56 -10.76
N GLU A 144 5.69 -9.85 -9.60
CA GLU A 144 6.97 -9.34 -9.16
C GLU A 144 7.95 -10.49 -8.98
N SER A 145 9.20 -10.26 -9.32
CA SER A 145 10.33 -11.13 -8.96
C SER A 145 11.35 -10.34 -8.14
N ILE A 146 12.11 -11.07 -7.33
CA ILE A 146 13.26 -10.51 -6.62
C ILE A 146 14.50 -11.17 -7.20
N GLU A 147 15.38 -10.33 -7.74
CA GLU A 147 16.62 -10.72 -8.41
C GLU A 147 17.80 -9.94 -7.85
N ASP A 148 19.01 -10.27 -8.33
CA ASP A 148 20.26 -9.64 -7.91
C ASP A 148 20.53 -9.60 -6.39
N LEU A 149 19.84 -10.45 -5.62
CA LEU A 149 19.93 -10.48 -4.17
C LEU A 149 21.34 -10.86 -3.72
N LYS A 150 22.00 -9.91 -3.04
CA LYS A 150 23.29 -10.11 -2.38
C LYS A 150 23.24 -9.50 -1.00
N ALA A 151 23.81 -10.19 -0.02
CA ALA A 151 23.99 -9.66 1.32
C ALA A 151 25.34 -10.09 1.91
N THR A 152 25.97 -9.18 2.65
CA THR A 152 27.33 -9.35 3.16
C THR A 152 27.45 -8.78 4.56
N ALA A 153 28.06 -9.55 5.47
CA ALA A 153 28.55 -9.06 6.75
C ALA A 153 30.04 -8.71 6.64
N PHE A 154 30.41 -7.54 7.14
CA PHE A 154 31.78 -7.07 7.27
C PHE A 154 32.15 -7.02 8.75
N ASN A 155 33.18 -7.77 9.13
CA ASN A 155 33.66 -7.87 10.50
C ASN A 155 35.12 -7.44 10.58
N GLN A 156 35.48 -6.73 11.64
CA GLN A 156 36.88 -6.43 11.95
C GLN A 156 37.51 -7.61 12.70
N GLU A 157 38.59 -8.18 12.15
CA GLU A 157 39.40 -9.21 12.79
C GLU A 157 40.87 -8.74 12.82
N GLY A 158 41.28 -8.22 13.99
CA GLY A 158 42.56 -7.53 14.13
C GLY A 158 42.63 -6.30 13.21
N SER A 159 43.60 -6.25 12.31
CA SER A 159 43.75 -5.16 11.33
C SER A 159 43.01 -5.39 10.01
N LYS A 160 42.37 -6.55 9.81
CA LYS A 160 41.73 -6.92 8.54
C LYS A 160 40.21 -6.88 8.66
N VAL A 161 39.56 -6.49 7.56
CA VAL A 161 38.12 -6.65 7.39
C VAL A 161 37.85 -8.00 6.73
N VAL A 162 37.12 -8.86 7.44
CA VAL A 162 36.66 -10.16 6.94
C VAL A 162 35.23 -10.01 6.41
N LYS A 163 35.01 -10.46 5.17
CA LYS A 163 33.71 -10.43 4.49
C LYS A 163 33.08 -11.81 4.53
N THR A 164 31.84 -11.90 4.98
CA THR A 164 31.03 -13.12 4.90
C THR A 164 29.81 -12.85 4.02
N ASN A 165 29.76 -13.50 2.86
CA ASN A 165 28.62 -13.40 1.95
C ASN A 165 27.52 -14.39 2.36
N MET A 166 26.28 -13.96 2.22
CA MET A 166 25.10 -14.83 2.31
C MET A 166 25.11 -15.87 1.19
N LYS A 167 24.63 -17.09 1.50
CA LYS A 167 24.45 -18.17 0.53
C LYS A 167 23.00 -18.23 0.06
N LYS A 168 22.77 -18.81 -1.12
CA LYS A 168 21.39 -19.07 -1.61
C LYS A 168 20.56 -19.93 -0.66
N SER A 169 21.19 -20.81 0.13
CA SER A 169 20.53 -21.63 1.16
C SER A 169 19.96 -20.82 2.31
N ASP A 170 20.41 -19.58 2.50
CA ASP A 170 19.99 -18.69 3.57
C ASP A 170 18.75 -17.85 3.17
N VAL A 171 18.21 -18.10 1.97
CA VAL A 171 17.05 -17.43 1.40
C VAL A 171 15.85 -18.38 1.39
N LYS A 172 14.71 -17.91 1.89
CA LYS A 172 13.46 -18.65 1.94
C LYS A 172 12.32 -17.80 1.37
N THR A 173 11.58 -18.37 0.43
CA THR A 173 10.33 -17.78 -0.07
C THR A 173 9.13 -18.50 0.55
N THR A 174 8.18 -17.74 1.07
CA THR A 174 6.95 -18.25 1.70
C THR A 174 5.74 -17.64 1.00
N LYS A 175 4.78 -18.47 0.60
CA LYS A 175 3.46 -18.03 0.11
C LYS A 175 2.60 -17.62 1.31
N LEU A 176 2.14 -16.38 1.36
CA LEU A 176 1.26 -15.87 2.43
C LEU A 176 -0.21 -15.95 2.03
N SER A 177 -0.51 -15.60 0.77
CA SER A 177 -1.84 -15.67 0.18
C SER A 177 -1.73 -16.13 -1.29
N ASP A 178 -2.82 -16.11 -2.06
CA ASP A 178 -2.78 -16.52 -3.46
C ASP A 178 -1.92 -15.63 -4.35
N THR A 179 -1.73 -14.36 -3.95
CA THR A 179 -0.97 -13.33 -4.65
C THR A 179 0.19 -12.78 -3.82
N ASP A 180 0.13 -12.86 -2.48
CA ASP A 180 1.16 -12.31 -1.60
C ASP A 180 2.22 -13.36 -1.27
N TYR A 181 3.48 -13.00 -1.53
CA TYR A 181 4.66 -13.78 -1.19
C TYR A 181 5.62 -12.97 -0.34
N GLN A 182 6.44 -13.69 0.41
CA GLN A 182 7.46 -13.12 1.25
C GLN A 182 8.80 -13.81 0.98
N LEU A 183 9.81 -13.05 0.59
CA LEU A 183 11.19 -13.50 0.57
C LEU A 183 11.86 -13.09 1.88
N GLU A 184 12.48 -14.05 2.55
CA GLU A 184 13.23 -13.85 3.78
C GLU A 184 14.67 -14.29 3.56
N PHE A 185 15.63 -13.49 3.99
CA PHE A 185 17.04 -13.87 3.97
C PHE A 185 17.77 -13.45 5.23
N THR A 186 18.79 -14.20 5.62
CA THR A 186 19.58 -13.92 6.83
C THR A 186 21.06 -13.74 6.48
N VAL A 187 21.63 -12.61 6.89
CA VAL A 187 23.06 -12.34 6.73
C VAL A 187 23.86 -13.12 7.80
N PRO A 188 24.81 -13.99 7.41
CA PRO A 188 25.56 -14.80 8.35
C PRO A 188 26.62 -13.99 9.11
N ASN A 189 27.06 -14.51 10.27
CA ASN A 189 28.16 -13.96 11.08
C ASN A 189 27.97 -12.49 11.52
N VAL A 190 26.73 -12.07 11.72
CA VAL A 190 26.40 -10.77 12.29
C VAL A 190 26.57 -10.80 13.80
N LYS A 191 27.28 -9.80 14.33
CA LYS A 191 27.56 -9.56 15.75
C LYS A 191 27.66 -8.06 16.01
N VAL A 192 27.72 -7.66 17.27
CA VAL A 192 28.07 -6.27 17.63
C VAL A 192 29.33 -5.80 16.89
N GLY A 193 29.25 -4.63 16.25
CA GLY A 193 30.31 -4.05 15.44
C GLY A 193 30.26 -4.43 13.96
N THR A 194 29.46 -5.40 13.54
CA THR A 194 29.29 -5.77 12.12
C THR A 194 28.70 -4.61 11.32
N VAL A 195 29.24 -4.37 10.13
CA VAL A 195 28.52 -3.64 9.07
C VAL A 195 27.83 -4.67 8.18
N ILE A 196 26.52 -4.52 8.00
CA ILE A 196 25.69 -5.33 7.12
C ILE A 196 25.46 -4.50 5.85
N GLU A 197 25.62 -5.12 4.69
CA GLU A 197 25.14 -4.56 3.43
C GLU A 197 24.25 -5.58 2.72
N TYR A 198 23.15 -5.12 2.13
CA TYR A 198 22.38 -5.91 1.19
C TYR A 198 21.91 -5.07 0.01
N GLU A 199 21.75 -5.74 -1.13
CA GLU A 199 21.16 -5.21 -2.35
C GLU A 199 20.25 -6.26 -2.99
N TYR A 200 19.17 -5.81 -3.62
CA TYR A 200 18.29 -6.64 -4.46
C TYR A 200 17.53 -5.75 -5.44
N THR A 201 17.04 -6.37 -6.52
CA THR A 201 16.15 -5.72 -7.48
C THR A 201 14.77 -6.36 -7.38
N ILE A 202 13.72 -5.54 -7.26
CA ILE A 202 12.34 -6.00 -7.49
C ILE A 202 11.96 -5.65 -8.92
N HIS A 203 11.74 -6.65 -9.76
CA HIS A 203 11.16 -6.47 -11.09
C HIS A 203 9.65 -6.53 -10.97
N SER A 204 8.94 -5.47 -11.32
CA SER A 204 7.50 -5.35 -11.09
C SER A 204 6.75 -5.02 -12.37
N GLN A 205 5.80 -5.87 -12.76
CA GLN A 205 4.89 -5.59 -13.88
C GLN A 205 3.77 -4.61 -13.49
N LEU A 206 3.65 -4.25 -12.21
CA LEU A 206 2.68 -3.31 -11.66
C LEU A 206 3.11 -1.85 -11.91
N PHE A 207 3.39 -1.49 -13.15
CA PHE A 207 4.00 -0.21 -13.50
C PHE A 207 3.12 1.02 -13.20
N TRP A 208 1.82 0.80 -13.01
CA TRP A 208 0.84 1.82 -12.64
C TRP A 208 0.59 1.87 -11.12
N GLN A 209 1.20 0.98 -10.34
CA GLN A 209 1.07 0.89 -8.88
C GLN A 209 2.45 0.92 -8.25
N LEU A 210 3.05 2.11 -8.20
CA LEU A 210 4.33 2.28 -7.52
C LEU A 210 4.23 1.90 -6.03
N ARG A 211 5.27 1.24 -5.51
CA ARG A 211 5.37 0.89 -4.10
C ARG A 211 5.47 2.16 -3.25
N ASP A 212 4.78 2.18 -2.11
CA ASP A 212 5.00 3.22 -1.11
C ASP A 212 6.42 3.04 -0.53
N TRP A 213 7.16 4.13 -0.36
CA TRP A 213 8.55 4.12 0.09
C TRP A 213 8.70 4.78 1.46
N TYR A 214 9.42 4.13 2.36
CA TYR A 214 9.64 4.62 3.73
C TYR A 214 11.13 4.86 3.99
N ALA A 215 11.50 6.12 4.20
CA ALA A 215 12.85 6.54 4.54
C ALA A 215 13.22 6.14 5.97
N GLN A 216 12.26 6.26 6.89
CA GLN A 216 12.42 6.02 8.32
C GLN A 216 12.04 4.58 8.68
N CYS A 217 12.65 4.01 9.71
CA CYS A 217 12.31 2.68 10.24
C CYS A 217 12.51 2.60 11.77
N ASP A 218 12.52 1.39 12.34
CA ASP A 218 12.59 1.13 13.78
C ASP A 218 13.98 1.34 14.41
N ILE A 219 14.95 1.79 13.61
CA ILE A 219 16.28 2.25 14.01
C ILE A 219 16.59 3.58 13.33
N PRO A 220 17.51 4.39 13.86
CA PRO A 220 17.85 5.67 13.25
C PRO A 220 18.41 5.49 11.83
N VAL A 221 18.15 6.46 10.96
CA VAL A 221 18.57 6.47 9.57
C VAL A 221 19.39 7.72 9.28
N VAL A 222 20.70 7.55 9.08
CA VAL A 222 21.62 8.64 8.77
C VAL A 222 21.28 9.24 7.41
N TYR A 223 21.02 8.39 6.42
CA TYR A 223 20.74 8.82 5.05
C TYR A 223 19.81 7.85 4.34
N ALA A 224 18.78 8.39 3.70
CA ALA A 224 17.89 7.68 2.78
C ALA A 224 17.68 8.50 1.51
N LYS A 225 17.77 7.88 0.34
CA LYS A 225 17.46 8.49 -0.96
C LYS A 225 16.48 7.61 -1.73
N LEU A 226 15.41 8.24 -2.20
CA LEU A 226 14.54 7.73 -3.25
C LEU A 226 14.81 8.53 -4.53
N ASP A 227 15.03 7.83 -5.63
CA ASP A 227 15.35 8.38 -6.94
C ASP A 227 14.45 7.71 -7.99
N MET A 228 13.46 8.41 -8.54
CA MET A 228 12.46 7.82 -9.42
C MET A 228 12.44 8.53 -10.77
N ASN A 229 12.58 7.77 -11.84
CA ASN A 229 12.51 8.29 -13.20
C ASN A 229 11.24 7.82 -13.91
N ILE A 230 10.13 8.56 -13.72
CA ILE A 230 8.80 8.13 -14.12
C ILE A 230 8.44 8.74 -15.49
N PRO A 231 8.02 7.96 -16.49
CA PRO A 231 7.54 8.51 -17.75
C PRO A 231 6.39 9.51 -17.58
N ASN A 232 6.44 10.62 -18.32
CA ASN A 232 5.54 11.77 -18.08
C ASN A 232 4.05 11.51 -18.43
N TYR A 233 3.74 10.42 -19.13
CA TYR A 233 2.37 9.96 -19.38
C TYR A 233 1.75 9.19 -18.21
N LEU A 234 2.57 8.77 -17.23
CA LEU A 234 2.12 8.25 -15.94
C LEU A 234 2.22 9.37 -14.90
N LEU A 235 1.06 9.96 -14.57
CA LEU A 235 1.00 10.97 -13.53
C LEU A 235 0.52 10.32 -12.24
N PHE A 236 1.34 10.41 -11.21
CA PHE A 236 1.01 9.97 -9.86
C PHE A 236 0.68 11.17 -8.97
N ASN A 237 -0.30 11.01 -8.08
CA ASN A 237 -0.32 11.77 -6.84
C ASN A 237 0.81 11.23 -5.97
N MET A 238 1.67 12.11 -5.49
CA MET A 238 2.74 11.76 -4.56
C MET A 238 2.67 12.67 -3.36
N GLU A 239 2.70 12.06 -2.19
CA GLU A 239 2.60 12.77 -0.92
C GLU A 239 3.75 12.35 -0.03
N GLU A 240 4.41 13.36 0.54
CA GLU A 240 5.30 13.18 1.67
C GLU A 240 4.47 12.93 2.92
N GLN A 241 4.71 11.78 3.56
CA GLN A 241 4.08 11.40 4.82
C GLN A 241 5.13 11.41 5.94
N GLY A 242 4.66 11.53 7.19
CA GLY A 242 5.49 11.47 8.40
C GLY A 242 5.81 12.83 9.03
N ILE A 243 6.30 12.80 10.26
CA ILE A 243 6.62 14.02 11.03
C ILE A 243 7.97 14.62 10.58
N GLN A 244 8.96 13.76 10.31
CA GLN A 244 10.28 14.19 9.86
C GLN A 244 10.26 14.44 8.35
N ARG A 245 10.76 15.62 7.95
CA ARG A 245 10.67 16.07 6.57
C ARG A 245 11.75 15.47 5.67
N LEU A 246 11.37 15.20 4.43
CA LEU A 246 12.23 14.84 3.31
C LEU A 246 12.48 16.06 2.44
N SER A 247 13.72 16.19 1.93
CA SER A 247 14.04 17.15 0.88
C SER A 247 13.71 16.53 -0.46
N CYS A 248 12.59 16.94 -1.07
CA CYS A 248 12.14 16.43 -2.37
C CYS A 248 12.25 17.49 -3.48
N SER A 249 12.65 17.05 -4.68
CA SER A 249 12.66 17.85 -5.90
C SER A 249 12.10 17.05 -7.07
N CYS A 250 11.48 17.73 -8.03
CA CYS A 250 11.07 17.17 -9.31
C CYS A 250 11.68 17.99 -10.43
N THR A 251 12.34 17.32 -11.38
CA THR A 251 12.85 17.90 -12.62
C THR A 251 12.37 17.09 -13.81
N THR A 252 12.56 17.60 -15.02
CA THR A 252 12.36 16.81 -16.24
C THR A 252 13.60 15.97 -16.52
N GLY A 253 13.41 14.70 -16.85
CA GLY A 253 14.45 13.80 -17.33
C GLY A 253 14.12 13.23 -18.70
N THR A 254 14.96 12.29 -19.14
CA THR A 254 14.70 11.48 -20.32
C THR A 254 15.06 10.03 -20.05
N LEU A 255 14.30 9.12 -20.63
CA LEU A 255 14.54 7.68 -20.64
C LEU A 255 14.78 7.25 -22.09
N ARG A 256 15.86 6.51 -22.33
CA ARG A 256 16.19 5.96 -23.64
C ARG A 256 15.95 4.47 -23.62
N TYR A 257 15.24 3.95 -24.61
CA TYR A 257 14.99 2.51 -24.72
C TYR A 257 15.07 2.05 -26.17
N LYS A 258 15.25 0.75 -26.33
CA LYS A 258 15.29 0.08 -27.62
C LYS A 258 14.50 -1.21 -27.50
N LEU A 259 13.49 -1.38 -28.34
CA LEU A 259 12.67 -2.58 -28.34
C LEU A 259 13.49 -3.76 -28.85
N GLU A 260 13.46 -4.88 -28.13
CA GLU A 260 14.14 -6.11 -28.56
C GLU A 260 13.64 -6.63 -29.92
N SER A 261 12.37 -6.35 -30.25
CA SER A 261 11.75 -6.71 -31.52
C SER A 261 12.35 -6.01 -32.74
N ASP A 262 13.11 -4.93 -32.53
CA ASP A 262 13.83 -4.23 -33.61
C ASP A 262 15.23 -3.79 -33.14
N PRO A 263 16.21 -4.72 -33.16
CA PRO A 263 17.59 -4.46 -32.76
C PRO A 263 18.33 -3.47 -33.68
N LEU A 264 17.74 -3.08 -34.82
CA LEU A 264 18.34 -2.15 -35.77
C LEU A 264 17.74 -0.74 -35.67
N ALA A 265 16.58 -0.58 -35.03
CA ALA A 265 16.00 0.73 -34.75
C ALA A 265 16.89 1.62 -33.87
N ALA A 266 16.78 2.93 -34.11
CA ALA A 266 17.33 3.95 -33.22
C ALA A 266 16.60 3.89 -31.86
N ALA A 267 17.34 4.14 -30.78
CA ALA A 267 16.75 4.22 -29.44
C ALA A 267 15.68 5.33 -29.40
N SER A 268 14.50 4.98 -28.92
CA SER A 268 13.43 5.94 -28.66
C SER A 268 13.71 6.68 -27.36
N VAL A 269 13.24 7.93 -27.27
CA VAL A 269 13.43 8.78 -26.10
C VAL A 269 12.07 9.20 -25.55
N VAL A 270 11.85 8.98 -24.27
CA VAL A 270 10.65 9.37 -23.55
C VAL A 270 11.01 10.42 -22.51
N ASN A 271 10.22 11.49 -22.42
CA ASN A 271 10.35 12.47 -21.36
C ASN A 271 9.84 11.89 -20.04
N THR A 272 10.55 12.19 -18.96
CA THR A 272 10.21 11.69 -17.62
C THR A 272 10.06 12.84 -16.63
N ASN A 273 9.28 12.59 -15.59
CA ASN A 273 9.34 13.35 -14.34
C ASN A 273 10.34 12.62 -13.43
N HIS A 274 11.46 13.27 -13.15
CA HIS A 274 12.54 12.76 -12.31
C HIS A 274 12.39 13.31 -10.89
N TYR A 275 12.08 12.43 -9.95
CA TYR A 275 11.85 12.77 -8.55
C TYR A 275 13.02 12.28 -7.70
N VAL A 276 13.56 13.18 -6.86
CA VAL A 276 14.58 12.83 -5.87
C VAL A 276 14.11 13.28 -4.51
N CYS A 277 14.01 12.36 -3.57
CA CYS A 277 13.64 12.62 -2.18
C CYS A 277 14.73 12.12 -1.24
N VAL A 278 15.19 12.98 -0.33
CA VAL A 278 16.31 12.69 0.57
C VAL A 278 15.93 12.94 2.02
N GLY A 279 16.10 11.92 2.86
CA GLY A 279 16.06 12.02 4.32
C GLY A 279 17.48 12.01 4.91
N ARG A 280 17.72 12.83 5.94
CA ARG A 280 18.98 12.89 6.68
C ARG A 280 18.73 12.91 8.17
N ASN A 281 19.52 12.14 8.92
CA ASN A 281 19.46 12.03 10.39
C ASN A 281 18.03 11.80 10.90
N LEU A 282 17.30 10.88 10.27
CA LEU A 282 15.96 10.53 10.68
C LEU A 282 16.05 9.72 11.98
N ALA A 283 15.41 10.20 13.04
CA ALA A 283 15.26 9.44 14.29
C ALA A 283 14.59 8.08 14.06
N ALA A 284 14.85 7.11 14.93
CA ALA A 284 14.12 5.84 14.94
C ALA A 284 12.62 6.07 15.21
N ILE A 285 11.77 5.20 14.67
CA ILE A 285 10.37 5.12 15.09
C ILE A 285 10.26 4.03 16.13
N PRO A 286 10.05 4.37 17.42
CA PRO A 286 9.87 3.35 18.43
C PRO A 286 8.65 2.50 18.10
N LYS A 287 8.70 1.21 18.45
CA LYS A 287 7.48 0.41 18.56
C LYS A 287 6.65 1.03 19.68
N LEU A 288 5.53 1.65 19.31
CA LEU A 288 4.62 2.30 20.25
C LEU A 288 3.41 1.39 20.48
N ASP A 289 3.12 1.10 21.75
CA ASP A 289 1.93 0.36 22.13
C ASP A 289 0.67 1.11 21.67
N GLY A 290 -0.27 0.37 21.07
CA GLY A 290 -1.52 0.95 20.55
C GLY A 290 -1.42 1.59 19.16
N ILE A 291 -0.23 1.62 18.53
CA ILE A 291 -0.10 1.95 17.11
C ILE A 291 -0.33 0.71 16.26
N TRP A 292 -1.29 0.80 15.33
CA TRP A 292 -1.66 -0.29 14.43
C TRP A 292 -0.74 -0.38 13.23
N ASN A 293 -0.42 0.76 12.62
CA ASN A 293 0.52 0.85 11.53
C ASN A 293 1.54 1.96 11.79
N VAL A 294 2.79 1.55 12.00
CA VAL A 294 3.91 2.49 12.22
C VAL A 294 4.18 3.37 11.00
N ASN A 295 3.86 2.88 9.81
CA ASN A 295 4.09 3.57 8.55
C ASN A 295 3.23 4.83 8.40
N ASP A 296 2.14 4.95 9.17
CA ASP A 296 1.32 6.17 9.16
C ASP A 296 2.11 7.40 9.66
N TYR A 297 3.17 7.17 10.44
CA TYR A 297 4.00 8.20 11.07
C TYR A 297 5.42 8.25 10.50
N SER A 298 5.80 7.28 9.69
CA SER A 298 7.12 7.17 9.06
C SER A 298 7.32 8.24 8.00
N ALA A 299 8.48 8.90 8.03
CA ALA A 299 8.91 9.72 6.90
C ALA A 299 9.01 8.87 5.63
N GLY A 300 8.27 9.24 4.58
CA GLY A 300 8.17 8.44 3.36
C GLY A 300 7.43 9.15 2.23
N ILE A 301 7.38 8.48 1.08
CA ILE A 301 6.65 8.90 -0.12
C ILE A 301 5.60 7.85 -0.43
N ILE A 302 4.34 8.27 -0.37
CA ILE A 302 3.21 7.43 -0.78
C ILE A 302 2.70 7.86 -2.15
N THR A 303 2.23 6.91 -2.95
CA THR A 303 1.87 7.17 -4.34
C THR A 303 0.45 6.68 -4.69
N GLU A 304 -0.16 7.27 -5.72
CA GLU A 304 -1.37 6.75 -6.36
C GLU A 304 -1.43 7.21 -7.81
N LEU A 305 -1.79 6.33 -8.74
CA LEU A 305 -1.97 6.73 -10.13
C LEU A 305 -3.12 7.74 -10.23
N LYS A 306 -2.79 8.95 -10.68
CA LYS A 306 -3.75 10.02 -10.91
C LYS A 306 -4.30 9.96 -12.33
N ARG A 307 -3.41 9.78 -13.31
CA ARG A 307 -3.74 9.82 -14.73
C ARG A 307 -2.76 8.98 -15.55
N PHE A 308 -3.30 8.38 -16.60
CA PHE A 308 -2.53 7.79 -17.68
C PHE A 308 -2.92 8.42 -19.03
N SER A 309 -1.94 8.80 -19.85
CA SER A 309 -2.22 9.38 -21.18
C SER A 309 -1.11 9.10 -22.19
N ILE A 310 -1.35 8.17 -23.13
CA ILE A 310 -0.50 7.99 -24.31
C ILE A 310 -1.07 8.80 -25.48
N ARG A 311 -0.21 9.40 -26.30
CA ARG A 311 -0.60 10.21 -27.45
C ARG A 311 -1.42 9.39 -28.46
N GLY A 312 -2.56 9.94 -28.88
CA GLY A 312 -3.55 9.26 -29.73
C GLY A 312 -4.78 8.73 -28.98
N ASN A 313 -4.69 8.58 -27.65
CA ASN A 313 -5.82 8.22 -26.78
C ASN A 313 -6.22 9.38 -25.86
N GLY A 314 -7.51 9.41 -25.50
CA GLY A 314 -7.99 10.27 -24.42
C GLY A 314 -7.28 9.94 -23.11
N ALA A 315 -6.91 10.96 -22.33
CA ALA A 315 -6.37 10.77 -20.99
C ALA A 315 -7.40 10.06 -20.10
N MET A 316 -6.97 9.02 -19.38
CA MET A 316 -7.78 8.36 -18.36
C MET A 316 -7.41 8.90 -16.98
N ASP A 317 -8.38 9.53 -16.33
CA ASP A 317 -8.29 9.99 -14.94
C ASP A 317 -8.74 8.87 -14.01
N TYR A 318 -7.92 8.51 -13.02
CA TYR A 318 -8.22 7.46 -12.06
C TYR A 318 -8.58 8.04 -10.70
N ALA A 319 -7.57 8.46 -9.95
CA ALA A 319 -7.76 8.96 -8.59
C ALA A 319 -7.51 10.49 -8.53
N LYS A 320 -8.38 11.27 -9.20
CA LYS A 320 -8.29 12.75 -9.11
C LYS A 320 -9.19 13.30 -8.01
N THR A 321 -10.37 12.73 -7.79
CA THR A 321 -11.24 13.05 -6.64
C THR A 321 -11.79 11.78 -6.00
N TRP A 322 -12.21 11.88 -4.73
CA TRP A 322 -12.88 10.78 -4.05
C TRP A 322 -14.24 10.45 -4.69
N ASP A 323 -14.93 11.43 -5.27
CA ASP A 323 -16.20 11.20 -5.97
C ASP A 323 -15.99 10.35 -7.24
N GLN A 324 -14.83 10.44 -7.91
CA GLN A 324 -14.48 9.56 -9.02
C GLN A 324 -14.16 8.13 -8.54
N VAL A 325 -13.43 7.99 -7.43
CA VAL A 325 -13.19 6.67 -6.82
C VAL A 325 -14.51 5.99 -6.45
N ASP A 326 -15.46 6.73 -5.89
CA ASP A 326 -16.79 6.22 -5.57
C ASP A 326 -17.54 5.76 -6.83
N ALA A 327 -17.49 6.56 -7.90
CA ALA A 327 -18.12 6.21 -9.18
C ALA A 327 -17.51 4.93 -9.76
N MET A 328 -16.18 4.78 -9.73
CA MET A 328 -15.50 3.56 -10.17
C MET A 328 -15.95 2.33 -9.39
N ILE A 329 -16.17 2.47 -8.08
CA ILE A 329 -16.68 1.38 -7.24
C ILE A 329 -18.15 1.07 -7.54
N LEU A 330 -18.98 2.09 -7.72
CA LEU A 330 -20.39 1.93 -8.08
C LEU A 330 -20.61 1.35 -9.49
N ASP A 331 -19.67 1.57 -10.40
CA ASP A 331 -19.73 1.06 -11.78
C ASP A 331 -19.13 -0.35 -11.93
N SER A 332 -18.51 -0.89 -10.89
CA SER A 332 -17.88 -2.22 -10.91
C SER A 332 -18.90 -3.36 -10.99
N ASP A 333 -18.51 -4.45 -11.67
CA ASP A 333 -19.34 -5.66 -11.80
C ASP A 333 -19.36 -6.48 -10.51
N GLU A 334 -18.30 -6.38 -9.70
CA GLU A 334 -18.09 -7.15 -8.49
C GLU A 334 -18.91 -6.61 -7.31
N LEU A 335 -18.99 -5.28 -7.14
CA LEU A 335 -19.69 -4.66 -6.02
C LEU A 335 -20.84 -3.79 -6.49
N GLY A 336 -20.55 -2.71 -7.20
CA GLY A 336 -21.50 -1.62 -7.45
C GLY A 336 -22.79 -2.04 -8.16
N LYS A 337 -22.66 -2.84 -9.23
CA LYS A 337 -23.82 -3.36 -9.96
C LYS A 337 -24.63 -4.37 -9.15
N ARG A 338 -23.97 -5.15 -8.30
CA ARG A 338 -24.63 -6.17 -7.46
C ARG A 338 -25.36 -5.62 -6.24
N LEU A 339 -25.13 -4.36 -5.87
CA LEU A 339 -25.80 -3.74 -4.70
C LEU A 339 -27.33 -3.76 -4.80
N ASN A 340 -27.89 -3.79 -6.02
CA ASN A 340 -29.33 -3.76 -6.25
C ASN A 340 -29.92 -5.11 -6.66
N ASP A 341 -29.11 -6.18 -6.69
CA ASP A 341 -29.60 -7.51 -7.01
C ASP A 341 -30.43 -8.08 -5.85
N HIS A 342 -31.37 -8.96 -6.19
CA HIS A 342 -32.15 -9.69 -5.21
C HIS A 342 -31.29 -10.66 -4.40
N SER A 343 -31.62 -10.79 -3.12
CA SER A 343 -30.90 -11.71 -2.25
C SER A 343 -31.23 -13.17 -2.59
N PRO A 344 -30.25 -14.10 -2.61
CA PRO A 344 -30.55 -15.53 -2.68
C PRO A 344 -31.32 -16.04 -1.45
N LEU A 345 -31.43 -15.25 -0.37
CA LEU A 345 -32.23 -15.54 0.82
C LEU A 345 -33.66 -14.97 0.75
N ALA A 346 -34.07 -14.34 -0.36
CA ALA A 346 -35.36 -13.66 -0.46
C ALA A 346 -36.57 -14.55 -0.11
N ALA A 347 -36.59 -15.80 -0.59
CA ALA A 347 -37.66 -16.75 -0.29
C ALA A 347 -37.71 -17.12 1.20
N GLU A 348 -36.55 -17.32 1.83
CA GLU A 348 -36.44 -17.64 3.26
C GLU A 348 -36.85 -16.44 4.13
N LEU A 349 -36.41 -15.24 3.77
CA LEU A 349 -36.80 -13.99 4.43
C LEU A 349 -38.31 -13.76 4.34
N LYS A 350 -38.90 -13.96 3.16
CA LYS A 350 -40.35 -13.82 2.95
C LYS A 350 -41.18 -14.83 3.75
N ALA A 351 -40.64 -16.02 4.00
CA ALA A 351 -41.29 -17.06 4.79
C ALA A 351 -41.09 -16.90 6.31
N SER A 352 -40.23 -15.97 6.74
CA SER A 352 -39.94 -15.71 8.15
C SER A 352 -40.83 -14.62 8.74
N ASP A 353 -40.77 -14.45 10.07
CA ASP A 353 -41.43 -13.33 10.78
C ASP A 353 -40.61 -12.03 10.75
N ILE A 354 -39.43 -12.02 10.12
CA ILE A 354 -38.55 -10.83 10.08
C ILE A 354 -39.22 -9.63 9.40
N PRO A 355 -39.87 -9.76 8.22
CA PRO A 355 -40.50 -8.62 7.55
C PRO A 355 -41.60 -7.94 8.38
N SER A 356 -42.27 -8.67 9.28
CA SER A 356 -43.38 -8.18 10.09
C SER A 356 -42.96 -7.58 11.44
N MET A 357 -41.67 -7.65 11.81
CA MET A 357 -41.18 -7.04 13.05
C MET A 357 -41.41 -5.52 13.04
N GLU A 358 -41.96 -5.01 14.14
CA GLU A 358 -42.32 -3.59 14.31
C GLU A 358 -41.11 -2.66 14.17
N TYR A 359 -40.01 -2.99 14.86
CA TYR A 359 -38.84 -2.14 14.93
C TYR A 359 -37.82 -2.49 13.85
N GLN A 360 -37.47 -1.51 13.01
CA GLN A 360 -36.44 -1.67 11.97
C GLN A 360 -35.10 -2.17 12.53
N ARG A 361 -34.73 -1.75 13.75
CA ARG A 361 -33.55 -2.24 14.45
C ARG A 361 -33.55 -3.76 14.62
N GLN A 362 -34.69 -4.33 15.04
CA GLN A 362 -34.85 -5.77 15.21
C GLN A 362 -34.77 -6.50 13.88
N ARG A 363 -35.34 -5.93 12.81
CA ARG A 363 -35.20 -6.47 11.44
C ARG A 363 -33.72 -6.56 11.04
N VAL A 364 -32.96 -5.48 11.24
CA VAL A 364 -31.52 -5.46 10.91
C VAL A 364 -30.75 -6.54 11.65
N GLU A 365 -30.94 -6.63 12.97
CA GLU A 365 -30.26 -7.62 13.82
C GLU A 365 -30.67 -9.06 13.46
N ALA A 366 -31.94 -9.30 13.14
CA ALA A 366 -32.44 -10.62 12.75
C ALA A 366 -31.89 -11.06 11.38
N VAL A 367 -31.86 -10.16 10.39
CA VAL A 367 -31.25 -10.46 9.08
C VAL A 367 -29.75 -10.72 9.23
N CYS A 368 -29.03 -9.92 10.03
CA CYS A 368 -27.61 -10.13 10.30
C CYS A 368 -27.36 -11.53 10.89
N LYS A 369 -28.12 -11.92 11.91
CA LYS A 369 -28.05 -13.26 12.51
C LYS A 369 -28.37 -14.38 11.51
N LEU A 370 -29.35 -14.18 10.64
CA LEU A 370 -29.66 -15.13 9.57
C LEU A 370 -28.45 -15.31 8.64
N VAL A 371 -27.87 -14.23 8.13
CA VAL A 371 -26.71 -14.27 7.24
C VAL A 371 -25.52 -14.98 7.91
N MET A 372 -25.21 -14.62 9.16
CA MET A 372 -24.14 -15.26 9.95
C MET A 372 -24.38 -16.76 10.20
N SER A 373 -25.64 -17.21 10.25
CA SER A 373 -25.97 -18.63 10.39
C SER A 373 -25.73 -19.43 9.09
N LYS A 374 -25.70 -18.75 7.94
CA LYS A 374 -25.56 -19.36 6.62
C LYS A 374 -24.12 -19.36 6.11
N VAL A 375 -23.34 -18.33 6.46
CA VAL A 375 -21.99 -18.12 5.91
C VAL A 375 -21.01 -17.81 7.03
N LYS A 376 -19.95 -18.61 7.12
CA LYS A 376 -18.84 -18.38 8.06
C LYS A 376 -17.79 -17.45 7.47
N TRP A 377 -17.23 -16.57 8.30
CA TRP A 377 -16.09 -15.77 7.89
C TRP A 377 -14.82 -16.62 7.76
N ASN A 378 -14.10 -16.44 6.66
CA ASN A 378 -12.86 -17.17 6.36
C ASN A 378 -11.59 -16.47 6.89
N GLY A 379 -11.73 -15.38 7.66
CA GLY A 379 -10.62 -14.62 8.21
C GLY A 379 -10.00 -13.58 7.25
N LYS A 380 -10.53 -13.42 6.03
CA LYS A 380 -10.02 -12.46 5.04
C LYS A 380 -10.90 -11.21 4.95
N TYR A 381 -10.25 -10.05 4.93
CA TYR A 381 -10.86 -8.79 4.54
C TYR A 381 -10.67 -8.57 3.04
N ALA A 382 -11.70 -8.03 2.41
CA ALA A 382 -11.77 -7.88 0.96
C ALA A 382 -12.58 -6.64 0.58
N LEU A 383 -12.33 -6.10 -0.61
CA LEU A 383 -13.17 -5.06 -1.23
C LEU A 383 -14.09 -5.65 -2.31
N ALA A 384 -13.61 -6.64 -3.07
CA ALA A 384 -14.37 -7.24 -4.17
C ALA A 384 -15.03 -8.56 -3.73
N PRO A 385 -16.37 -8.62 -3.63
CA PRO A 385 -17.06 -9.84 -3.26
C PRO A 385 -17.31 -10.77 -4.46
N ALA A 386 -17.37 -12.07 -4.19
CA ALA A 386 -18.00 -13.07 -5.04
C ALA A 386 -19.52 -12.85 -5.12
N SER A 387 -20.22 -13.62 -5.98
CA SER A 387 -21.67 -13.50 -6.03
C SER A 387 -22.30 -14.03 -4.72
N PRO A 388 -23.39 -13.42 -4.21
CA PRO A 388 -24.05 -13.90 -2.99
C PRO A 388 -24.59 -15.34 -3.10
N ALA A 389 -24.98 -15.78 -4.29
CA ALA A 389 -25.41 -17.16 -4.54
C ALA A 389 -24.25 -18.17 -4.38
N GLU A 390 -23.06 -17.84 -4.92
CA GLU A 390 -21.86 -18.67 -4.74
C GLU A 390 -21.42 -18.67 -3.28
N THR A 391 -21.43 -17.51 -2.63
CA THR A 391 -21.10 -17.35 -1.21
C THR A 391 -21.99 -18.23 -0.34
N LEU A 392 -23.30 -18.21 -0.58
CA LEU A 392 -24.26 -19.04 0.14
C LEU A 392 -24.06 -20.54 -0.13
N LYS A 393 -23.80 -20.92 -1.38
CA LYS A 393 -23.51 -22.31 -1.76
C LYS A 393 -22.24 -22.83 -1.08
N LYS A 394 -21.22 -21.98 -0.93
CA LYS A 394 -19.94 -22.33 -0.30
C LYS A 394 -20.08 -22.40 1.24
N GLY A 395 -20.94 -21.58 1.82
CA GLY A 395 -21.14 -21.48 3.27
C GLY A 395 -19.97 -20.84 4.03
N GLU A 396 -19.00 -20.27 3.30
CA GLU A 396 -17.88 -19.51 3.84
C GLU A 396 -17.46 -18.40 2.86
N GLY A 397 -16.97 -17.27 3.38
CA GLY A 397 -16.59 -16.11 2.57
C GLY A 397 -15.73 -15.09 3.31
N SER A 398 -15.16 -14.14 2.55
CA SER A 398 -14.54 -12.93 3.07
C SER A 398 -15.58 -12.00 3.70
N ASN A 399 -15.14 -10.93 4.37
CA ASN A 399 -16.10 -9.99 4.92
C ASN A 399 -16.93 -9.27 3.82
N ALA A 400 -16.34 -9.02 2.64
CA ALA A 400 -17.06 -8.42 1.52
C ALA A 400 -18.19 -9.33 1.03
N ASP A 401 -17.92 -10.63 0.91
CA ASP A 401 -18.91 -11.63 0.46
C ASP A 401 -20.12 -11.64 1.40
N ILE A 402 -19.86 -11.68 2.70
CA ILE A 402 -20.89 -11.73 3.75
C ILE A 402 -21.65 -10.40 3.81
N ASN A 403 -20.95 -9.27 3.74
CA ASN A 403 -21.57 -7.95 3.83
C ASN A 403 -22.37 -7.59 2.56
N LEU A 404 -21.99 -8.05 1.38
CA LEU A 404 -22.83 -7.91 0.18
C LEU A 404 -24.12 -8.72 0.31
N LEU A 405 -24.02 -9.98 0.77
CA LEU A 405 -25.21 -10.80 1.06
C LEU A 405 -26.13 -10.11 2.07
N LEU A 406 -25.55 -9.53 3.14
CA LEU A 406 -26.29 -8.76 4.13
C LEU A 406 -27.02 -7.56 3.52
N ILE A 407 -26.34 -6.74 2.70
CA ILE A 407 -26.95 -5.58 2.05
C ILE A 407 -28.18 -5.99 1.23
N GLN A 408 -28.06 -7.03 0.41
CA GLN A 408 -29.17 -7.52 -0.41
C GLN A 408 -30.30 -8.08 0.46
N SER A 409 -29.98 -8.88 1.49
CA SER A 409 -30.98 -9.44 2.40
C SER A 409 -31.73 -8.36 3.20
N LEU A 410 -31.06 -7.28 3.58
CA LEU A 410 -31.70 -6.12 4.22
C LEU A 410 -32.69 -5.43 3.26
N GLY A 411 -32.36 -5.37 1.97
CA GLY A 411 -33.25 -4.85 0.92
C GLY A 411 -34.57 -5.61 0.84
N GLU A 412 -34.54 -6.94 0.94
CA GLU A 412 -35.74 -7.80 0.89
C GLU A 412 -36.73 -7.53 2.05
N VAL A 413 -36.26 -6.98 3.16
CA VAL A 413 -37.08 -6.60 4.33
C VAL A 413 -37.30 -5.09 4.45
N GLY A 414 -37.10 -4.36 3.34
CA GLY A 414 -37.37 -2.93 3.24
C GLY A 414 -36.39 -2.04 4.01
N VAL A 415 -35.18 -2.52 4.30
CA VAL A 415 -34.13 -1.73 4.95
C VAL A 415 -33.09 -1.30 3.93
N THR A 416 -32.95 0.00 3.73
CA THR A 416 -31.88 0.56 2.90
C THR A 416 -30.54 0.43 3.62
N ALA A 417 -29.64 -0.35 3.01
CA ALA A 417 -28.29 -0.59 3.47
C ALA A 417 -27.29 -0.17 2.39
N THR A 418 -26.10 0.28 2.79
CA THR A 418 -25.07 0.71 1.84
C THR A 418 -23.65 0.38 2.32
N PRO A 419 -22.68 0.17 1.43
CA PRO A 419 -21.29 -0.02 1.81
C PRO A 419 -20.69 1.23 2.48
N VAL A 420 -19.88 1.01 3.51
CA VAL A 420 -19.01 1.99 4.15
C VAL A 420 -17.58 1.53 3.95
N LEU A 421 -16.92 2.11 2.94
CA LEU A 421 -15.58 1.76 2.47
C LEU A 421 -14.52 2.24 3.48
N LEU A 422 -13.53 1.42 3.78
CA LEU A 422 -12.47 1.75 4.72
C LEU A 422 -11.14 1.04 4.41
N ARG A 423 -10.09 1.51 5.07
CA ARG A 423 -8.81 0.81 5.21
C ARG A 423 -8.69 0.33 6.65
N THR A 424 -8.43 -0.95 6.86
CA THR A 424 -8.25 -1.49 8.22
C THR A 424 -7.01 -0.88 8.88
N ARG A 425 -7.06 -0.70 10.20
CA ARG A 425 -6.05 0.09 10.95
C ARG A 425 -4.62 -0.44 10.80
N ASP A 426 -4.46 -1.75 10.67
CA ASP A 426 -3.17 -2.43 10.46
C ASP A 426 -2.53 -2.11 9.10
N LEU A 427 -3.35 -1.80 8.10
CA LEU A 427 -2.89 -1.40 6.77
C LEU A 427 -2.63 0.10 6.65
N GLY A 428 -3.00 0.88 7.66
CA GLY A 428 -2.79 2.32 7.76
C GLY A 428 -4.03 3.16 7.46
N MET A 429 -3.87 4.48 7.39
CA MET A 429 -4.97 5.42 7.17
C MET A 429 -5.30 5.61 5.69
N LEU A 430 -6.56 5.92 5.39
CA LEU A 430 -6.90 6.49 4.06
C LEU A 430 -6.23 7.87 3.91
N PRO A 431 -5.60 8.18 2.75
CA PRO A 431 -4.87 9.42 2.59
C PRO A 431 -5.77 10.66 2.76
N TYR A 432 -5.21 11.71 3.36
CA TYR A 432 -5.93 12.96 3.57
C TYR A 432 -5.93 13.84 2.32
N ASN A 433 -4.80 13.85 1.59
CA ASN A 433 -4.55 14.85 0.55
C ASN A 433 -4.75 14.33 -0.88
N PHE A 434 -4.95 13.03 -1.06
CA PHE A 434 -5.36 12.47 -2.35
C PHE A 434 -6.35 11.31 -2.20
N PRO A 435 -7.20 11.07 -3.21
CA PRO A 435 -8.04 9.87 -3.25
C PRO A 435 -7.22 8.67 -3.68
N SER A 436 -7.55 7.48 -3.18
CA SER A 436 -6.93 6.24 -3.63
C SER A 436 -7.94 5.12 -3.51
N ILE A 437 -8.12 4.38 -4.61
CA ILE A 437 -8.90 3.15 -4.58
C ILE A 437 -8.06 2.01 -3.99
N ARG A 438 -6.76 1.97 -4.28
CA ARG A 438 -5.82 0.97 -3.76
C ARG A 438 -5.74 0.97 -2.24
N LYS A 439 -5.90 2.15 -1.61
CA LYS A 439 -5.86 2.25 -0.16
C LYS A 439 -7.15 1.78 0.52
N ILE A 440 -8.25 1.55 -0.20
CA ILE A 440 -9.46 0.94 0.38
C ILE A 440 -9.23 -0.58 0.47
N SER A 441 -9.28 -1.14 1.68
CA SER A 441 -9.07 -2.58 1.87
C SER A 441 -10.39 -3.35 1.98
N THR A 442 -11.47 -2.71 2.44
CA THR A 442 -12.75 -3.38 2.65
C THR A 442 -13.94 -2.43 2.84
N PHE A 443 -15.12 -2.98 3.11
CA PHE A 443 -16.30 -2.25 3.57
C PHE A 443 -17.07 -2.98 4.67
N LEU A 444 -17.78 -2.19 5.47
CA LEU A 444 -18.84 -2.65 6.37
C LEU A 444 -20.21 -2.16 5.88
N VAL A 445 -21.29 -2.56 6.57
CA VAL A 445 -22.66 -2.17 6.20
C VAL A 445 -23.10 -0.97 7.03
N GLY A 446 -23.59 0.07 6.37
CA GLY A 446 -24.27 1.20 6.99
C GLY A 446 -25.77 1.13 6.72
N VAL A 447 -26.59 1.37 7.75
CA VAL A 447 -28.05 1.46 7.66
C VAL A 447 -28.53 2.80 8.21
N ILE A 448 -29.65 3.30 7.68
CA ILE A 448 -30.33 4.49 8.20
C ILE A 448 -31.55 4.02 8.99
N LEU A 449 -31.60 4.31 10.28
CA LEU A 449 -32.72 3.98 11.17
C LEU A 449 -33.81 5.05 11.13
N PRO A 450 -35.04 4.75 11.62
CA PRO A 450 -36.09 5.76 11.77
C PRO A 450 -35.60 6.95 12.59
N GLY A 451 -35.90 8.17 12.12
CA GLY A 451 -35.36 9.41 12.69
C GLY A 451 -34.04 9.88 12.05
N GLY A 452 -33.47 9.12 11.12
CA GLY A 452 -32.31 9.53 10.32
C GLY A 452 -30.95 9.22 10.96
N SER A 453 -30.92 8.58 12.13
CA SER A 453 -29.67 8.11 12.75
C SER A 453 -29.05 6.99 11.92
N LYS A 454 -27.72 6.96 11.89
CA LYS A 454 -26.96 5.94 11.17
C LYS A 454 -26.47 4.89 12.14
N ALA A 455 -26.53 3.64 11.73
CA ALA A 455 -25.92 2.53 12.46
C ALA A 455 -25.08 1.68 11.51
N TYR A 456 -24.09 1.01 12.07
CA TYR A 456 -23.06 0.30 11.33
C TYR A 456 -22.96 -1.11 11.85
N LEU A 457 -22.72 -2.07 10.96
CA LEU A 457 -22.51 -3.47 11.32
C LEU A 457 -21.61 -4.17 10.32
N ASP A 458 -20.98 -5.23 10.79
CA ASP A 458 -20.17 -6.13 9.98
C ASP A 458 -20.59 -7.57 10.30
N ALA A 459 -21.18 -8.26 9.33
CA ALA A 459 -21.62 -9.65 9.52
C ALA A 459 -20.46 -10.65 9.52
N SER A 460 -19.21 -10.19 9.33
CA SER A 460 -18.01 -10.99 9.61
C SER A 460 -17.57 -10.94 11.07
N SER A 461 -18.14 -10.03 11.89
CA SER A 461 -17.82 -9.89 13.31
C SER A 461 -18.48 -10.99 14.16
N PRO A 462 -17.88 -11.40 15.30
CA PRO A 462 -18.47 -12.43 16.17
C PRO A 462 -19.86 -12.09 16.71
N SER A 463 -20.14 -10.81 16.99
CA SER A 463 -21.42 -10.37 17.55
C SER A 463 -22.45 -9.97 16.50
N GLY A 464 -22.02 -9.53 15.31
CA GLY A 464 -22.90 -8.99 14.25
C GLY A 464 -23.78 -7.83 14.71
N SER A 465 -23.46 -7.23 15.85
CA SER A 465 -24.34 -6.30 16.56
C SER A 465 -24.15 -4.89 16.04
N LEU A 466 -25.23 -4.10 16.07
CA LEU A 466 -25.18 -2.71 15.64
C LEU A 466 -24.19 -1.91 16.49
N ASN A 467 -23.31 -1.19 15.80
CA ASN A 467 -22.27 -0.33 16.36
C ASN A 467 -21.25 -1.07 17.26
N ASP A 468 -21.20 -2.40 17.20
CA ASP A 468 -20.17 -3.23 17.82
C ASP A 468 -19.24 -3.76 16.73
N LEU A 469 -18.25 -2.94 16.35
CA LEU A 469 -17.35 -3.21 15.25
C LEU A 469 -16.01 -3.78 15.74
N PRO A 470 -15.37 -4.68 14.98
CA PRO A 470 -14.00 -5.11 15.25
C PRO A 470 -13.06 -3.92 15.40
N SER A 471 -12.08 -4.01 16.30
CA SER A 471 -11.12 -2.92 16.57
C SER A 471 -10.36 -2.46 15.33
N LEU A 472 -10.09 -3.37 14.39
CA LEU A 472 -9.48 -3.11 13.08
C LEU A 472 -10.32 -2.19 12.17
N MET A 473 -11.64 -2.11 12.37
CA MET A 473 -12.55 -1.27 11.58
C MET A 473 -12.91 0.05 12.24
N LEU A 474 -12.49 0.29 13.50
CA LEU A 474 -12.71 1.55 14.22
C LEU A 474 -11.74 2.64 13.73
N VAL A 475 -11.98 3.11 12.50
CA VAL A 475 -11.14 4.09 11.79
C VAL A 475 -11.71 5.50 11.87
N GLU A 476 -10.84 6.50 11.83
CA GLU A 476 -11.26 7.91 11.85
C GLU A 476 -11.95 8.36 10.55
N ARG A 477 -11.62 7.71 9.43
CA ARG A 477 -12.11 8.04 8.09
C ARG A 477 -12.54 6.78 7.36
N ALA A 478 -13.84 6.62 7.22
CA ALA A 478 -14.48 5.70 6.30
C ALA A 478 -15.38 6.48 5.33
N ARG A 479 -15.68 5.90 4.18
CA ARG A 479 -16.40 6.55 3.10
C ARG A 479 -17.74 5.84 2.86
N LEU A 480 -18.82 6.50 3.23
CA LEU A 480 -20.18 6.04 3.01
C LEU A 480 -20.52 6.20 1.52
N LEU A 481 -20.63 5.08 0.81
CA LEU A 481 -20.98 5.06 -0.60
C LEU A 481 -22.48 5.26 -0.76
N GLN A 482 -22.93 6.24 -1.55
CA GLN A 482 -24.36 6.45 -1.80
C GLN A 482 -24.61 6.72 -3.27
N LYS A 483 -25.50 5.91 -3.89
CA LYS A 483 -25.89 6.12 -5.28
C LYS A 483 -26.74 7.39 -5.40
N GLY A 484 -26.41 8.26 -6.36
CA GLY A 484 -27.18 9.49 -6.64
C GLY A 484 -27.03 10.61 -5.61
N HIS A 485 -26.21 10.42 -4.58
CA HIS A 485 -25.92 11.43 -3.56
C HIS A 485 -24.41 11.59 -3.38
N LYS A 486 -23.98 12.73 -2.83
CA LYS A 486 -22.56 12.94 -2.51
C LYS A 486 -22.18 12.06 -1.32
N SER A 487 -21.24 11.15 -1.53
CA SER A 487 -20.67 10.29 -0.49
C SER A 487 -20.14 11.10 0.69
N GLN A 488 -20.19 10.52 1.88
CA GLN A 488 -19.88 11.19 3.14
C GLN A 488 -18.72 10.53 3.87
N TRP A 489 -17.93 11.35 4.57
CA TRP A 489 -16.91 10.87 5.49
C TRP A 489 -17.54 10.53 6.84
N ILE A 490 -17.22 9.33 7.35
CA ILE A 490 -17.71 8.80 8.62
C ILE A 490 -16.51 8.53 9.51
N ASN A 491 -16.63 8.86 10.80
CA ASN A 491 -15.68 8.46 11.83
C ASN A 491 -16.28 7.27 12.62
N LEU A 492 -15.72 6.08 12.40
CA LEU A 492 -16.18 4.84 13.02
C LEU A 492 -15.68 4.64 14.45
N GLN A 493 -14.90 5.57 15.00
CA GLN A 493 -14.52 5.58 16.43
C GLN A 493 -15.55 6.31 17.30
N LYS A 494 -16.42 7.11 16.68
CA LYS A 494 -17.44 7.92 17.36
C LYS A 494 -18.84 7.38 17.07
N LEU A 495 -19.03 6.09 17.34
CA LEU A 495 -20.32 5.44 17.18
C LEU A 495 -21.26 5.85 18.31
N GLU A 496 -22.49 6.22 17.95
CA GLU A 496 -23.56 6.43 18.92
C GLU A 496 -23.94 5.07 19.52
N LYS A 497 -24.00 4.99 20.85
CA LYS A 497 -24.40 3.76 21.56
C LYS A 497 -25.91 3.59 21.56
#